data_AF-A0A6A5TYK7-F1
#
_entry.id   AF-A0A6A5TYK7-F1
#
_cell.length_a   1.000
_cell.length_b   1.000
_cell.length_c   1.000
_cell.angle_alpha   90.00
_cell.angle_beta   90.00
_cell.angle_gamma   90.00
#
_symmetry.space_group_name_H-M   'P 1'
#
loop_
_entity.id
_entity.type
_entity.pdbx_description
1 polymer ?
#
loop_
_entity_poly.entity_id
_entity_poly.type
_entity_poly.pdbx_seq_one_letter_code
_entity_poly.pdbx_strand_id
1 'polypeptide(L)'
;QTTFSFVSHRVRFSPTSVYTKMLIDSSHQTVAICDASAQRSWLVPKLSLLIYMAHVWATNSGLGHSIPFADPHDNGKALADQFLDKGDLVLCGHNDDTFRLRSLLLGFNINLLATIGTTEKKSAGKHIYGVELLDVVTEPGRGAVMKKIKLGRCGNWIPIANIVDAILVCSDLGQAIVPTSSAPPHASCPICSFAPTGRDYLVAHLSCLESLTHRSNIQRFGVSPHPSLMSLPNHHVWKLSGRPF
;
A
#
# COMPACT_ATOMS: atom_id res chain seq x y z
N GLN A 1 -46.44 -14.02 34.19
CA GLN A 1 -45.25 -14.42 33.40
C GLN A 1 -44.90 -13.26 32.49
N THR A 2 -43.70 -12.71 32.63
CA THR A 2 -43.21 -11.59 31.82
C THR A 2 -42.32 -12.15 30.71
N THR A 3 -42.76 -12.00 29.46
CA THR A 3 -42.01 -12.46 28.28
C THR A 3 -41.12 -11.32 27.80
N PHE A 4 -39.80 -11.50 27.86
CA PHE A 4 -38.86 -10.57 27.24
C PHE A 4 -38.57 -11.04 25.82
N SER A 5 -38.78 -10.16 24.83
CA SER A 5 -38.35 -10.37 23.45
C SER A 5 -37.01 -9.67 23.21
N PHE A 6 -36.00 -10.44 22.80
CA PHE A 6 -34.74 -9.89 22.32
C PHE A 6 -34.94 -9.35 20.90
N VAL A 7 -35.03 -8.02 20.76
CA VAL A 7 -34.91 -7.36 19.46
C VAL A 7 -33.43 -7.27 19.11
N SER A 8 -32.94 -8.23 18.34
CA SER A 8 -31.58 -8.21 17.82
C SER A 8 -31.52 -7.36 16.55
N HIS A 9 -30.94 -6.16 16.64
CA HIS A 9 -30.57 -5.36 15.47
C HIS A 9 -29.28 -5.93 14.84
N ARG A 10 -29.39 -7.08 14.15
CA ARG A 10 -28.28 -7.58 13.32
C ARG A 10 -28.19 -6.71 12.07
N VAL A 11 -27.22 -5.79 12.06
CA VAL A 11 -26.77 -5.12 10.84
C VAL A 11 -26.23 -6.20 9.89
N ARG A 12 -27.00 -6.56 8.87
CA ARG A 12 -26.55 -7.45 7.79
C ARG A 12 -25.64 -6.63 6.87
N PHE A 13 -24.33 -6.84 6.97
CA PHE A 13 -23.40 -6.38 5.96
C PHE A 13 -23.54 -7.29 4.73
N SER A 14 -23.83 -6.72 3.56
CA SER A 14 -23.72 -7.46 2.31
C SER A 14 -22.23 -7.54 1.92
N PRO A 15 -21.77 -8.65 1.31
CA PRO A 15 -20.39 -8.75 0.84
C PRO A 15 -19.95 -7.58 -0.06
N THR A 16 -20.89 -7.00 -0.82
CA THR A 16 -20.66 -5.82 -1.66
C THR A 16 -20.32 -4.57 -0.84
N SER A 17 -21.02 -4.31 0.28
CA SER A 17 -20.72 -3.14 1.12
C SER A 17 -19.38 -3.28 1.84
N VAL A 18 -18.96 -4.50 2.16
CA VAL A 18 -17.64 -4.81 2.74
C VAL A 18 -16.52 -4.57 1.73
N TYR A 19 -16.72 -5.01 0.48
CA TYR A 19 -15.76 -4.79 -0.60
C TYR A 19 -15.57 -3.29 -0.90
N THR A 20 -16.65 -2.56 -1.14
CA THR A 20 -16.59 -1.11 -1.42
C THR A 20 -15.93 -0.36 -0.27
N LYS A 21 -16.31 -0.68 0.98
CA LYS A 21 -15.69 -0.07 2.15
C LYS A 21 -14.18 -0.36 2.22
N MET A 22 -13.77 -1.60 1.95
CA MET A 22 -12.35 -1.97 1.93
C MET A 22 -11.58 -1.20 0.84
N LEU A 23 -12.13 -1.04 -0.36
CA LEU A 23 -11.50 -0.23 -1.41
C LEU A 23 -11.30 1.21 -0.95
N ILE A 24 -12.33 1.84 -0.40
CA ILE A 24 -12.26 3.24 0.09
C ILE A 24 -11.24 3.35 1.22
N ASP A 25 -11.33 2.49 2.25
CA ASP A 25 -10.43 2.55 3.40
C ASP A 25 -8.97 2.33 2.98
N SER A 26 -8.70 1.33 2.12
CA SER A 26 -7.35 1.04 1.62
C SER A 26 -6.80 2.07 0.63
N SER A 27 -7.66 2.86 0.00
CA SER A 27 -7.26 3.98 -0.86
C SER A 27 -6.60 5.13 -0.11
N HIS A 28 -6.95 5.29 1.17
CA HIS A 28 -6.41 6.32 2.07
C HIS A 28 -5.26 5.82 2.94
N GLN A 29 -5.09 4.51 3.04
CA GLN A 29 -3.98 3.86 3.73
C GLN A 29 -2.73 3.85 2.86
N THR A 30 -1.56 3.91 3.48
CA THR A 30 -0.25 4.00 2.85
C THR A 30 0.66 2.90 3.37
N VAL A 31 1.43 2.32 2.46
CA VAL A 31 2.35 1.22 2.78
C VAL A 31 3.72 1.52 2.20
N ALA A 32 4.77 1.10 2.90
CA ALA A 32 6.13 1.15 2.41
C ALA A 32 6.55 -0.24 1.92
N ILE A 33 6.90 -0.35 0.63
CA ILE A 33 7.44 -1.58 0.05
C ILE A 33 8.95 -1.38 -0.10
N CYS A 34 9.74 -2.19 0.59
CA CYS A 34 11.20 -2.14 0.57
C CYS A 34 11.74 -3.23 -0.33
N ASP A 35 12.34 -2.82 -1.45
CA ASP A 35 13.11 -3.70 -2.31
C ASP A 35 14.54 -3.80 -1.72
N ALA A 36 14.75 -4.85 -0.94
CA ALA A 36 15.99 -5.05 -0.21
C ALA A 36 17.18 -5.31 -1.14
N SER A 37 16.93 -5.96 -2.28
CA SER A 37 17.95 -6.27 -3.28
C SER A 37 18.43 -5.03 -4.02
N ALA A 38 17.49 -4.18 -4.46
CA ALA A 38 17.80 -2.97 -5.21
C ALA A 38 18.14 -1.78 -4.29
N GLN A 39 17.99 -1.93 -2.97
CA GLN A 39 18.19 -0.87 -1.97
C GLN A 39 17.42 0.40 -2.36
N ARG A 40 16.11 0.25 -2.52
CA ARG A 40 15.14 1.32 -2.78
C ARG A 40 13.79 0.93 -2.20
N SER A 41 12.95 1.92 -1.95
CA SER A 41 11.64 1.72 -1.35
C SER A 41 10.58 2.59 -2.02
N TRP A 42 9.33 2.14 -1.91
CA TRP A 42 8.17 2.77 -2.50
C TRP A 42 7.11 3.03 -1.44
N LEU A 43 6.64 4.28 -1.34
CA LEU A 43 5.47 4.64 -0.56
C LEU A 43 4.27 4.73 -1.51
N VAL A 44 3.34 3.79 -1.36
CA VAL A 44 2.19 3.62 -2.26
C VAL A 44 0.88 3.51 -1.48
N PRO A 45 -0.28 3.75 -2.12
CA PRO A 45 -1.55 3.41 -1.52
C PRO A 45 -1.62 1.92 -1.20
N LYS A 46 -2.21 1.55 -0.06
CA LYS A 46 -2.41 0.15 0.31
C LYS A 46 -3.23 -0.59 -0.74
N LEU A 47 -4.21 0.08 -1.36
CA LEU A 47 -4.99 -0.53 -2.44
C LEU A 47 -4.13 -0.96 -3.64
N SER A 48 -3.11 -0.17 -4.02
CA SER A 48 -2.16 -0.54 -5.08
C SER A 48 -1.40 -1.81 -4.73
N LEU A 49 -1.00 -1.96 -3.47
CA LEU A 49 -0.38 -3.19 -2.96
C LEU A 49 -1.33 -4.38 -3.06
N LEU A 50 -2.59 -4.25 -2.63
CA LEU A 50 -3.55 -5.36 -2.66
C LEU A 50 -3.80 -5.86 -4.09
N ILE A 51 -3.86 -4.95 -5.07
CA ILE A 51 -4.01 -5.31 -6.48
C ILE A 51 -2.73 -5.97 -7.01
N TYR A 52 -1.55 -5.45 -6.65
CA TYR A 52 -0.28 -6.10 -6.98
C TYR A 52 -0.21 -7.53 -6.42
N MET A 53 -0.58 -7.73 -5.15
CA MET A 53 -0.66 -9.06 -4.53
C MET A 53 -1.60 -10.00 -5.29
N ALA A 54 -2.72 -9.48 -5.81
CA ALA A 54 -3.62 -10.26 -6.66
C ALA A 54 -2.98 -10.68 -7.99
N HIS A 55 -2.21 -9.81 -8.64
CA HIS A 55 -1.44 -10.19 -9.83
C HIS A 55 -0.38 -11.25 -9.54
N VAL A 56 0.35 -11.12 -8.42
CA VAL A 56 1.34 -12.12 -7.99
C VAL A 56 0.65 -13.47 -7.74
N TRP A 57 -0.45 -13.47 -7.00
CA TRP A 57 -1.23 -14.68 -6.73
C TRP A 57 -1.76 -15.33 -8.00
N ALA A 58 -2.33 -14.56 -8.93
CA ALA A 58 -2.86 -15.07 -10.19
C ALA A 58 -1.76 -15.69 -11.05
N THR A 59 -0.59 -15.06 -11.10
CA THR A 59 0.59 -15.58 -11.80
C THR A 59 1.04 -16.91 -11.18
N ASN A 60 1.20 -16.96 -9.86
CA ASN A 60 1.63 -18.16 -9.13
C ASN A 60 0.59 -19.30 -9.20
N SER A 61 -0.69 -18.96 -9.36
CA SER A 61 -1.79 -19.92 -9.48
C SER A 61 -2.04 -20.38 -10.93
N GLY A 62 -1.25 -19.92 -11.90
CA GLY A 62 -1.42 -20.26 -13.32
C GLY A 62 -2.63 -19.60 -13.99
N LEU A 63 -3.22 -18.58 -13.37
CA LEU A 63 -4.37 -17.83 -13.90
C LEU A 63 -3.96 -16.63 -14.78
N GLY A 64 -2.66 -16.32 -14.85
CA GLY A 64 -2.10 -15.32 -15.75
C GLY A 64 -2.73 -13.93 -15.57
N HIS A 65 -3.28 -13.38 -16.67
CA HIS A 65 -3.86 -12.02 -16.73
C HIS A 65 -5.34 -11.97 -16.31
N SER A 66 -5.79 -12.88 -15.44
CA SER A 66 -7.17 -12.89 -14.94
C SER A 66 -7.51 -11.66 -14.10
N ILE A 67 -6.52 -11.00 -13.52
CA ILE A 67 -6.69 -9.78 -12.73
C ILE A 67 -6.55 -8.58 -13.66
N PRO A 68 -7.55 -7.68 -13.71
CA PRO A 68 -7.50 -6.50 -14.55
C PRO A 68 -6.41 -5.55 -14.05
N PHE A 69 -5.61 -5.01 -14.96
CA PHE A 69 -4.68 -3.95 -14.64
C PHE A 69 -5.42 -2.63 -14.40
N ALA A 70 -4.84 -1.78 -13.56
CA ALA A 70 -5.29 -0.41 -13.38
C ALA A 70 -4.66 0.50 -14.43
N ASP A 71 -5.40 1.52 -14.85
CA ASP A 71 -4.83 2.64 -15.60
C ASP A 71 -3.85 3.43 -14.71
N PRO A 72 -2.86 4.13 -15.31
CA PRO A 72 -1.97 5.01 -14.57
C PRO A 72 -2.75 5.98 -13.69
N HIS A 73 -2.34 6.09 -12.43
CA HIS A 73 -3.03 6.91 -11.43
C HIS A 73 -2.03 7.54 -10.46
N ASP A 74 -2.41 8.69 -9.93
CA ASP A 74 -1.63 9.48 -8.97
C ASP A 74 -2.21 9.35 -7.54
N ASN A 75 -3.31 8.64 -7.35
CA ASN A 75 -3.87 8.47 -6.01
C ASN A 75 -4.69 7.20 -5.87
N GLY A 76 -4.83 6.74 -4.62
CA GLY A 76 -5.57 5.53 -4.31
C GLY A 76 -7.07 5.65 -4.62
N LYS A 77 -7.64 6.86 -4.61
CA LYS A 77 -9.09 7.06 -4.86
C LYS A 77 -9.43 6.77 -6.33
N ALA A 78 -8.63 7.27 -7.27
CA ALA A 78 -8.78 6.94 -8.69
C ALA A 78 -8.71 5.43 -8.94
N LEU A 79 -7.83 4.74 -8.20
CA LEU A 79 -7.74 3.28 -8.24
C LEU A 79 -8.98 2.58 -7.66
N ALA A 80 -9.54 3.09 -6.56
CA ALA A 80 -10.77 2.56 -5.98
C ALA A 80 -11.96 2.69 -6.94
N ASP A 81 -12.08 3.84 -7.62
CA ASP A 81 -13.14 4.07 -8.61
C ASP A 81 -13.04 3.06 -9.77
N GLN A 82 -11.82 2.76 -10.25
CA GLN A 82 -11.59 1.77 -11.32
C GLN A 82 -11.88 0.32 -10.91
N PHE A 83 -11.97 0.00 -9.62
CA PHE A 83 -12.18 -1.36 -9.13
C PHE A 83 -13.53 -1.57 -8.43
N LEU A 84 -14.35 -0.52 -8.34
CA LEU A 84 -15.62 -0.55 -7.62
C LEU A 84 -16.58 -1.61 -8.15
N ASP A 85 -16.65 -1.75 -9.47
CA ASP A 85 -17.53 -2.67 -10.20
C ASP A 85 -16.85 -4.01 -10.56
N LYS A 86 -15.55 -4.14 -10.33
CA LYS A 86 -14.76 -5.34 -10.66
C LYS A 86 -14.86 -6.46 -9.62
N GLY A 87 -15.48 -6.20 -8.47
CA GLY A 87 -15.48 -7.14 -7.33
C GLY A 87 -16.16 -8.49 -7.62
N ASP A 88 -17.08 -8.55 -8.59
CA ASP A 88 -17.77 -9.79 -8.97
C ASP A 88 -17.02 -10.65 -10.00
N LEU A 89 -15.87 -10.22 -10.48
CA LEU A 89 -15.04 -11.00 -11.39
C LEU A 89 -14.70 -12.38 -10.79
N VAL A 90 -15.05 -13.44 -11.51
CA VAL A 90 -14.78 -14.83 -11.12
C VAL A 90 -13.34 -15.18 -11.50
N LEU A 91 -12.56 -15.67 -10.54
CA LEU A 91 -11.15 -16.02 -10.72
C LEU A 91 -10.97 -17.54 -10.90
N CYS A 92 -11.67 -18.34 -10.11
CA CYS A 92 -11.71 -19.80 -10.24
C CYS A 92 -12.97 -20.38 -9.57
N GLY A 93 -13.17 -21.68 -9.77
CA GLY A 93 -14.33 -22.40 -9.27
C GLY A 93 -15.57 -22.29 -10.18
N HIS A 94 -16.62 -23.02 -9.83
CA HIS A 94 -17.85 -23.12 -10.62
C HIS A 94 -19.08 -23.08 -9.70
N ASN A 95 -20.18 -22.51 -10.20
CA ASN A 95 -21.46 -22.44 -9.49
C ASN A 95 -21.32 -21.84 -8.07
N ASP A 96 -21.78 -22.56 -7.06
CA ASP A 96 -21.83 -22.14 -5.65
C ASP A 96 -20.45 -22.02 -4.99
N ASP A 97 -19.41 -22.61 -5.59
CA ASP A 97 -18.02 -22.53 -5.11
C ASP A 97 -17.18 -21.61 -6.01
N THR A 98 -17.71 -20.42 -6.33
CA THR A 98 -16.99 -19.41 -7.12
C THR A 98 -16.13 -18.50 -6.25
N PHE A 99 -14.83 -18.48 -6.54
CA PHE A 99 -13.89 -17.56 -5.92
C PHE A 99 -13.76 -16.28 -6.74
N ARG A 100 -14.08 -15.14 -6.14
CA ARG A 100 -14.18 -13.84 -6.81
C ARG A 100 -13.09 -12.87 -6.36
N LEU A 101 -12.83 -11.85 -7.18
CA LEU A 101 -11.86 -10.80 -6.89
C LEU A 101 -12.09 -10.13 -5.53
N ARG A 102 -13.36 -9.86 -5.15
CA ARG A 102 -13.67 -9.31 -3.83
C ARG A 102 -13.18 -10.19 -2.68
N SER A 103 -13.34 -11.50 -2.81
CA SER A 103 -12.95 -12.46 -1.77
C SER A 103 -11.43 -12.51 -1.65
N LEU A 104 -10.73 -12.49 -2.78
CA LEU A 104 -9.27 -12.43 -2.83
C LEU A 104 -8.72 -11.15 -2.16
N LEU A 105 -9.21 -9.97 -2.56
CA LEU A 105 -8.72 -8.70 -2.03
C LEU A 105 -9.06 -8.52 -0.54
N LEU A 106 -10.25 -8.96 -0.12
CA LEU A 106 -10.62 -8.99 1.31
C LEU A 106 -9.71 -9.94 2.10
N GLY A 107 -9.43 -11.14 1.56
CA GLY A 107 -8.52 -12.11 2.15
C GLY A 107 -7.11 -11.54 2.36
N PHE A 108 -6.55 -10.89 1.34
CA PHE A 108 -5.25 -10.21 1.46
C PHE A 108 -5.27 -9.08 2.48
N ASN A 109 -6.32 -8.26 2.48
CA ASN A 109 -6.44 -7.18 3.46
C ASN A 109 -6.48 -7.73 4.90
N ILE A 110 -7.23 -8.81 5.15
CA ILE A 110 -7.29 -9.48 6.46
C ILE A 110 -5.92 -10.05 6.83
N ASN A 111 -5.27 -10.78 5.92
CA ASN A 111 -3.97 -11.40 6.18
C ASN A 111 -2.89 -10.35 6.47
N LEU A 112 -2.88 -9.26 5.71
CA LEU A 112 -1.98 -8.13 5.91
C LEU A 112 -2.20 -7.48 7.28
N LEU A 113 -3.44 -7.20 7.66
CA LEU A 113 -3.77 -6.63 8.98
C LEU A 113 -3.35 -7.55 10.14
N ALA A 114 -3.62 -8.85 10.02
CA ALA A 114 -3.19 -9.83 11.02
C ALA A 114 -1.66 -9.84 11.17
N THR A 115 -0.96 -9.83 10.05
CA THR A 115 0.51 -9.81 10.01
C THR A 115 1.10 -8.55 10.64
N ILE A 116 0.55 -7.37 10.31
CA ILE A 116 0.96 -6.10 10.91
C ILE A 116 0.71 -6.09 12.42
N GLY A 117 -0.42 -6.64 12.87
CA GLY A 117 -0.76 -6.73 14.30
C GLY A 117 0.26 -7.53 15.12
N THR A 118 1.04 -8.41 14.50
CA THR A 118 2.13 -9.16 15.15
C THR A 118 3.48 -8.43 15.12
N THR A 119 3.59 -7.31 14.40
CA THR A 119 4.84 -6.55 14.27
C THR A 119 4.97 -5.56 15.43
N GLU A 120 5.56 -6.00 16.53
CA GLU A 120 5.68 -5.18 17.75
C GLU A 120 6.79 -4.11 17.70
N LYS A 121 7.72 -4.20 16.74
CA LYS A 121 8.93 -3.36 16.72
C LYS A 121 8.78 -2.12 15.86
N LYS A 122 8.87 -0.95 16.50
CA LYS A 122 9.10 0.32 15.80
C LYS A 122 10.47 0.34 15.14
N SER A 123 10.52 0.91 13.94
CA SER A 123 11.77 1.16 13.21
C SER A 123 12.60 2.20 13.96
N ALA A 124 13.90 1.95 14.14
CA ALA A 124 14.78 2.77 14.97
C ALA A 124 16.23 2.76 14.49
N GLY A 125 16.93 3.88 14.72
CA GLY A 125 18.29 4.08 14.25
C GLY A 125 18.35 4.04 12.73
N LYS A 126 19.00 3.02 12.17
CA LYS A 126 19.02 2.73 10.72
C LYS A 126 18.32 1.43 10.35
N HIS A 127 17.41 0.95 11.20
CA HIS A 127 16.76 -0.33 10.99
C HIS A 127 15.26 -0.17 10.80
N ILE A 128 14.76 -0.85 9.78
CA ILE A 128 13.35 -1.00 9.49
C ILE A 128 12.93 -2.45 9.78
N TYR A 129 11.74 -2.58 10.33
CA TYR A 129 11.09 -3.87 10.57
C TYR A 129 9.83 -3.94 9.72
N GLY A 130 9.70 -5.00 8.94
CA GLY A 130 8.55 -5.28 8.11
C GLY A 130 8.37 -6.78 7.95
N VAL A 131 7.55 -7.18 7.00
CA VAL A 131 7.28 -8.59 6.72
C VAL A 131 7.51 -8.91 5.25
N GLU A 132 7.82 -10.15 4.94
CA GLU A 132 8.07 -10.56 3.56
C GLU A 132 6.74 -10.53 2.77
N LEU A 133 6.77 -9.90 1.58
CA LEU A 133 5.58 -9.67 0.75
C LEU A 133 4.94 -10.97 0.24
N LEU A 134 5.74 -11.88 -0.30
CA LEU A 134 5.31 -13.18 -0.79
C LEU A 134 4.75 -14.04 0.35
N ASP A 135 5.32 -14.01 1.57
CA ASP A 135 4.74 -14.71 2.73
C ASP A 135 3.27 -14.27 2.95
N VAL A 136 2.98 -12.97 2.80
CA VAL A 136 1.60 -12.43 2.92
C VAL A 136 0.70 -12.87 1.75
N VAL A 137 1.27 -13.15 0.57
CA VAL A 137 0.51 -13.61 -0.61
C VAL A 137 0.26 -15.12 -0.58
N THR A 138 1.28 -15.92 -0.23
CA THR A 138 1.27 -17.39 -0.43
C THR A 138 0.95 -18.19 0.82
N GLU A 139 1.17 -17.65 2.02
CA GLU A 139 0.93 -18.37 3.27
C GLU A 139 -0.10 -17.66 4.18
N PRO A 140 -1.34 -17.40 3.70
CA PRO A 140 -2.35 -16.76 4.52
C PRO A 140 -2.63 -17.59 5.78
N GLY A 141 -2.46 -16.97 6.95
CA GLY A 141 -2.76 -17.58 8.25
C GLY A 141 -1.62 -18.34 8.94
N ARG A 142 -0.46 -18.57 8.30
CA ARG A 142 0.73 -19.13 8.97
C ARG A 142 1.60 -18.07 9.66
N GLY A 143 1.32 -16.80 9.36
CA GLY A 143 2.10 -15.65 9.81
C GLY A 143 3.30 -15.40 8.89
N ALA A 144 3.60 -14.14 8.62
CA ALA A 144 4.79 -13.77 7.83
C ALA A 144 5.99 -13.57 8.75
N VAL A 145 7.18 -13.91 8.27
CA VAL A 145 8.40 -13.74 9.06
C VAL A 145 8.81 -12.28 9.07
N MET A 146 8.92 -11.70 10.28
CA MET A 146 9.45 -10.33 10.43
C MET A 146 10.87 -10.24 9.88
N LYS A 147 11.07 -9.33 8.94
CA LYS A 147 12.35 -9.00 8.34
C LYS A 147 12.90 -7.71 8.95
N LYS A 148 14.21 -7.69 9.16
CA LYS A 148 14.97 -6.51 9.60
C LYS A 148 15.84 -6.05 8.44
N ILE A 149 15.61 -4.83 7.97
CA ILE A 149 16.44 -4.18 6.94
C ILE A 149 17.29 -3.11 7.60
N LYS A 150 18.57 -3.04 7.25
CA LYS A 150 19.45 -1.94 7.63
C LYS A 150 19.53 -0.95 6.46
N LEU A 151 19.09 0.28 6.68
CA LEU A 151 19.22 1.35 5.72
C LEU A 151 20.63 1.96 5.73
N GLY A 152 21.07 2.36 4.55
CA GLY A 152 22.35 3.00 4.27
C GLY A 152 22.29 4.51 4.38
N ARG A 153 22.74 5.21 3.33
CA ARG A 153 23.06 6.65 3.38
C ARG A 153 21.84 7.55 3.18
N CYS A 154 20.90 7.19 2.30
CA CYS A 154 19.68 7.99 2.08
C CYS A 154 18.47 7.43 2.84
N GLY A 155 18.70 6.57 3.82
CA GLY A 155 17.71 5.93 4.67
C GLY A 155 17.13 6.75 5.81
N ASN A 156 17.15 8.09 5.75
CA ASN A 156 16.69 8.94 6.86
C ASN A 156 15.15 9.04 6.96
N TRP A 157 14.43 8.07 6.41
CA TRP A 157 12.97 8.03 6.34
C TRP A 157 12.33 7.09 7.38
N ILE A 158 13.11 6.66 8.38
CA ILE A 158 12.61 5.96 9.57
C ILE A 158 11.37 6.62 10.21
N PRO A 159 11.26 7.97 10.30
CA PRO A 159 10.03 8.59 10.80
C PRO A 159 8.80 8.24 9.96
N ILE A 160 8.93 8.13 8.63
CA ILE A 160 7.85 7.68 7.74
C ILE A 160 7.55 6.20 7.99
N ALA A 161 8.58 5.37 8.09
CA ALA A 161 8.43 3.93 8.39
C ALA A 161 7.58 3.69 9.65
N ASN A 162 7.65 4.58 10.65
CA ASN A 162 6.91 4.45 11.90
C ASN A 162 5.45 4.95 11.85
N ILE A 163 5.00 5.53 10.74
CA ILE A 163 3.65 6.12 10.62
C ILE A 163 2.84 5.57 9.44
N VAL A 164 3.47 4.79 8.56
CA VAL A 164 2.77 4.03 7.51
C VAL A 164 1.96 2.89 8.11
N ASP A 165 0.92 2.44 7.40
CA ASP A 165 0.04 1.36 7.87
C ASP A 165 0.73 -0.01 7.80
N ALA A 166 1.72 -0.18 6.92
CA ALA A 166 2.46 -1.43 6.79
C ALA A 166 3.86 -1.21 6.18
N ILE A 167 4.79 -2.12 6.50
CA ILE A 167 6.08 -2.25 5.83
C ILE A 167 6.23 -3.65 5.29
N LEU A 168 6.40 -3.75 3.97
CA LEU A 168 6.62 -4.98 3.25
C LEU A 168 8.05 -5.02 2.73
N VAL A 169 8.65 -6.20 2.73
CA VAL A 169 10.00 -6.46 2.25
C VAL A 169 9.91 -7.43 1.08
N CYS A 170 10.64 -7.13 0.01
CA CYS A 170 10.68 -7.95 -1.20
C CYS A 170 12.06 -7.87 -1.86
N SER A 171 12.23 -8.63 -2.94
CA SER A 171 13.37 -8.57 -3.86
C SER A 171 12.85 -8.29 -5.27
N ASP A 172 13.59 -7.50 -6.04
CA ASP A 172 13.39 -7.32 -7.48
C ASP A 172 11.97 -6.87 -7.88
N LEU A 173 11.36 -5.97 -7.09
CA LEU A 173 10.01 -5.44 -7.38
C LEU A 173 9.95 -4.70 -8.73
N GLY A 174 11.08 -4.14 -9.16
CA GLY A 174 11.14 -3.25 -10.31
C GLY A 174 10.69 -1.83 -9.97
N GLN A 175 10.17 -1.11 -10.97
CA GLN A 175 9.70 0.27 -10.81
C GLN A 175 8.21 0.26 -10.44
N ALA A 176 7.89 0.56 -9.18
CA ALA A 176 6.50 0.62 -8.73
C ALA A 176 5.83 1.96 -9.05
N ILE A 177 6.62 3.03 -9.13
CA ILE A 177 6.17 4.37 -9.52
C ILE A 177 6.99 4.77 -10.75
N VAL A 178 6.30 5.19 -11.81
CA VAL A 178 6.90 5.58 -13.08
C VAL A 178 6.29 6.90 -13.58
N PRO A 179 7.04 7.69 -14.35
CA PRO A 179 6.49 8.88 -15.01
C PRO A 179 5.36 8.51 -15.98
N THR A 180 4.32 9.34 -16.02
CA THR A 180 3.23 9.15 -17.00
C THR A 180 3.73 9.44 -18.41
N SER A 181 3.40 8.56 -19.36
CA SER A 181 3.79 8.70 -20.77
C SER A 181 3.18 9.92 -21.48
N SER A 182 2.17 10.55 -20.87
CA SER A 182 1.53 11.79 -21.35
C SER A 182 2.22 13.07 -20.87
N ALA A 183 3.28 12.96 -20.07
CA ALA A 183 4.06 14.12 -19.65
C ALA A 183 4.71 14.81 -20.88
N PRO A 184 4.75 16.16 -20.92
CA PRO A 184 5.39 16.87 -22.02
C PRO A 184 6.81 16.35 -22.29
N PRO A 185 7.31 16.38 -23.55
CA PRO A 185 8.66 15.88 -23.89
C PRO A 185 9.81 16.48 -23.07
N HIS A 186 9.58 17.67 -22.49
CA HIS A 186 10.55 18.38 -21.64
C HIS A 186 10.39 18.09 -20.14
N ALA A 187 9.35 17.36 -19.73
CA ALA A 187 9.05 17.04 -18.33
C ALA A 187 9.65 15.71 -17.86
N SER A 188 10.05 14.82 -18.77
CA SER A 188 10.71 13.56 -18.41
C SER A 188 12.16 13.55 -18.91
N CYS A 189 13.12 13.54 -17.99
CA CYS A 189 14.51 13.29 -18.31
C CYS A 189 14.69 11.77 -18.49
N PRO A 190 15.19 11.27 -19.64
CA PRO A 190 15.38 9.84 -19.88
C PRO A 190 16.31 9.14 -18.87
N ILE A 191 17.15 9.93 -18.19
CA ILE A 191 18.11 9.45 -17.18
C ILE A 191 17.48 9.47 -15.77
N CYS A 192 16.51 10.35 -15.52
CA CYS A 192 15.89 10.52 -14.20
C CYS A 192 14.51 9.87 -14.08
N SER A 193 14.01 9.23 -15.14
CA SER A 193 12.71 8.54 -15.19
C SER A 193 12.65 7.27 -14.34
N PHE A 194 13.76 6.90 -13.67
CA PHE A 194 13.86 5.71 -12.84
C PHE A 194 14.42 6.05 -11.46
N ALA A 195 13.90 5.36 -10.45
CA ALA A 195 14.44 5.44 -9.10
C ALA A 195 15.84 4.80 -9.05
N PRO A 196 16.89 5.53 -8.62
CA PRO A 196 18.23 4.97 -8.48
C PRO A 196 18.26 3.83 -7.45
N THR A 197 19.08 2.82 -7.72
CA THR A 197 19.34 1.69 -6.82
C THR A 197 20.56 1.96 -5.92
N GLY A 198 20.74 1.15 -4.88
CA GLY A 198 21.95 1.17 -4.04
C GLY A 198 22.04 2.31 -3.03
N ARG A 199 20.93 3.01 -2.77
CA ARG A 199 20.94 4.25 -1.96
C ARG A 199 19.89 4.32 -0.86
N ASP A 200 18.95 3.39 -0.83
CA ASP A 200 17.81 3.34 0.10
C ASP A 200 16.88 4.55 -0.01
N TYR A 201 16.73 5.07 -1.23
CA TYR A 201 15.76 6.12 -1.51
C TYR A 201 14.34 5.60 -1.27
N LEU A 202 13.51 6.43 -0.63
CA LEU A 202 12.07 6.25 -0.59
C LEU A 202 11.44 7.13 -1.67
N VAL A 203 10.82 6.50 -2.65
CA VAL A 203 10.03 7.18 -3.69
C VAL A 203 8.57 7.15 -3.25
N ALA A 204 7.90 8.29 -3.30
CA ALA A 204 6.55 8.43 -2.79
C ALA A 204 5.67 9.19 -3.77
N HIS A 205 4.41 8.76 -3.87
CA HIS A 205 3.40 9.63 -4.42
C HIS A 205 3.06 10.76 -3.43
N LEU A 206 2.86 12.00 -3.91
CA LEU A 206 2.50 13.14 -3.05
C LEU A 206 1.22 12.87 -2.23
N SER A 207 0.21 12.27 -2.87
CA SER A 207 -1.05 11.86 -2.20
C SER A 207 -0.83 10.91 -1.01
N CYS A 208 0.18 10.05 -1.05
CA CYS A 208 0.52 9.19 0.09
C CYS A 208 1.12 10.00 1.24
N LEU A 209 1.99 10.97 0.93
CA LEU A 209 2.57 11.84 1.94
C LEU A 209 1.50 12.74 2.57
N GLU A 210 0.60 13.32 1.77
CA GLU A 210 -0.57 14.08 2.24
C GLU A 210 -1.48 13.23 3.13
N SER A 211 -1.72 11.98 2.77
CA SER A 211 -2.52 11.06 3.59
C SER A 211 -1.88 10.81 4.95
N LEU A 212 -0.55 10.77 5.04
CA LEU A 212 0.15 10.67 6.31
C LEU A 212 0.00 11.97 7.13
N THR A 213 0.16 13.15 6.52
CA THR A 213 0.05 14.42 7.26
C THR A 213 -1.36 14.66 7.80
N HIS A 214 -2.40 14.36 7.03
CA HIS A 214 -3.79 14.50 7.45
C HIS A 214 -4.16 13.62 8.65
N ARG A 215 -3.64 12.39 8.72
CA ARG A 215 -3.88 11.46 9.84
C ARG A 215 -3.21 11.88 11.14
N SER A 216 -2.25 12.78 11.06
CA SER A 216 -1.36 13.16 12.17
C SER A 216 -1.97 14.20 13.11
N ASN A 217 -3.19 14.69 12.84
CA ASN A 217 -3.74 15.89 13.48
C ASN A 217 -2.81 17.12 13.42
N ILE A 218 -1.85 17.16 12.48
CA ILE A 218 -1.11 18.37 12.13
C ILE A 218 -1.99 19.22 11.19
N GLN A 219 -3.19 19.55 11.66
CA GLN A 219 -3.81 20.80 11.25
C GLN A 219 -3.29 21.86 12.20
N ARG A 220 -2.72 22.94 11.63
CA ARG A 220 -2.20 24.14 12.30
C ARG A 220 -0.75 24.06 12.77
N PHE A 221 0.18 24.14 11.82
CA PHE A 221 1.28 25.13 11.88
C PHE A 221 1.81 25.32 10.46
N GLY A 222 1.23 26.28 9.74
CA GLY A 222 1.75 26.84 8.50
C GLY A 222 1.85 25.88 7.32
N VAL A 223 1.26 26.27 6.19
CA VAL A 223 1.92 26.00 4.91
C VAL A 223 3.36 26.49 5.11
N SER A 224 4.34 25.58 5.11
CA SER A 224 5.74 26.00 5.12
C SER A 224 5.90 27.01 3.97
N PRO A 225 6.50 28.19 4.18
CA PRO A 225 6.67 29.19 3.12
C PRO A 225 7.48 28.64 1.92
N HIS A 226 8.06 27.44 2.05
CA HIS A 226 8.65 26.71 0.94
C HIS A 226 7.82 25.49 0.51
N PRO A 227 7.42 25.39 -0.77
CA PRO A 227 6.66 24.26 -1.34
C PRO A 227 7.43 22.92 -1.39
N SER A 228 8.64 22.88 -0.81
CA SER A 228 9.51 21.71 -0.75
C SER A 228 9.63 21.13 0.66
N LEU A 229 8.96 21.69 1.68
CA LEU A 229 9.04 21.20 3.06
C LEU A 229 7.66 20.73 3.53
N MET A 230 7.58 19.47 3.95
CA MET A 230 6.36 18.84 4.47
C MET A 230 6.53 18.44 5.93
N SER A 231 5.59 18.83 6.78
CA SER A 231 5.57 18.46 8.19
C SER A 231 5.01 17.05 8.37
N LEU A 232 5.75 16.20 9.09
CA LEU A 232 5.36 14.85 9.49
C LEU A 232 5.07 14.82 11.01
N PRO A 233 4.38 13.79 11.51
CA PRO A 233 4.30 13.47 12.94
C PRO A 233 5.59 13.70 13.72
N ASN A 234 5.44 14.07 15.00
CA ASN A 234 6.55 14.20 15.94
C ASN A 234 7.61 15.26 15.54
N HIS A 235 7.17 16.39 14.98
CA HIS A 235 8.03 17.52 14.58
C HIS A 235 9.10 17.21 13.53
N HIS A 236 8.92 16.14 12.74
CA HIS A 236 9.82 15.86 11.64
C HIS A 236 9.43 16.71 10.42
N VAL A 237 10.43 17.17 9.67
CA VAL A 237 10.21 17.89 8.41
C VAL A 237 10.88 17.11 7.29
N TRP A 238 10.12 16.83 6.24
CA TRP A 238 10.62 16.23 5.03
C TRP A 238 10.92 17.30 4.00
N LYS A 239 12.15 17.32 3.49
CA LYS A 239 12.50 18.14 2.33
C LYS A 239 12.33 17.32 1.07
N LEU A 240 11.32 17.66 0.27
CA LEU A 240 11.18 17.16 -1.10
C LEU A 240 12.45 17.52 -1.86
N SER A 241 13.22 16.49 -2.23
CA SER A 241 14.46 16.62 -2.97
C SER A 241 14.30 15.97 -4.34
N GLY A 242 14.37 16.78 -5.38
CA GLY A 242 14.08 16.36 -6.74
C GLY A 242 12.57 16.29 -7.05
N ARG A 243 12.24 16.46 -8.33
CA ARG A 243 10.98 16.04 -8.96
C ARG A 243 11.38 15.24 -10.19
N PRO A 244 11.77 13.96 -10.01
CA PRO A 244 12.26 13.15 -11.13
C PRO A 244 11.16 12.90 -12.18
N PHE A 245 9.89 13.06 -11.77
CA PHE A 245 8.68 13.00 -12.58
C PHE A 245 7.54 13.70 -11.83
#